data_AF-X6LMI4-F1
#
_entry.id   AF-X6LMI4-F1
#
_cell.length_a   1.000
_cell.length_b   1.000
_cell.length_c   1.000
_cell.angle_alpha   90.00
_cell.angle_beta   90.00
_cell.angle_gamma   90.00
#
_symmetry.space_group_name_H-M   'P 1'
#
loop_
_entity.id
_entity.type
_entity.pdbx_description
1 polymer ?
#
loop_
_entity_poly.entity_id
_entity_poly.type
_entity_poly.pdbx_seq_one_letter_code
_entity_poly.pdbx_strand_id
1 'polypeptide(L)'
;KFILEVDVEVGGGIIELIIEQQLINHGSIQSNGGNGYSYGGGSGGSILIELQRQPQSHLNKLEQTFGTITCIGGNQGYRDKGGKGRIAIYGIELSSNDILKIDPKPFDRIHK
;
A
#
# COMPACT_ATOMS: atom_id res chain seq x y z
N LYS A 1 -17.10 -8.20 4.07
CA LYS A 1 -16.24 -7.07 4.50
C LYS A 1 -14.98 -7.67 5.10
N PHE A 2 -13.89 -7.72 4.34
CA PHE A 2 -12.60 -8.12 4.88
C PHE A 2 -11.90 -6.87 5.40
N ILE A 3 -11.49 -6.89 6.66
CA ILE A 3 -10.57 -5.91 7.21
C ILE A 3 -9.25 -6.66 7.27
N LEU A 4 -8.33 -6.32 6.36
CA LEU A 4 -6.98 -6.84 6.40
C LEU A 4 -6.10 -5.83 7.14
N GLU A 5 -5.91 -6.06 8.43
CA GLU A 5 -4.88 -5.38 9.22
C GLU A 5 -3.63 -6.27 9.18
N VAL A 6 -2.60 -5.82 8.46
CA VAL A 6 -1.29 -6.48 8.46
C VAL A 6 -0.34 -5.60 9.26
N ASP A 7 -0.12 -5.95 10.52
CA ASP A 7 0.89 -5.30 11.35
C ASP A 7 2.24 -5.94 11.09
N VAL A 8 3.10 -5.22 10.37
CA VAL A 8 4.49 -5.62 10.12
C VAL A 8 5.37 -4.98 11.18
N GLU A 9 5.81 -5.77 12.16
CA GLU A 9 6.65 -5.29 13.27
C GLU A 9 8.10 -4.96 12.86
N VAL A 10 8.69 -4.03 13.63
CA VAL A 10 10.03 -3.41 13.59
C VAL A 10 10.98 -3.83 12.46
N GLY A 11 10.68 -3.33 11.26
CA GLY A 11 11.57 -3.44 10.09
C GLY A 11 10.75 -3.71 8.85
N GLY A 12 10.80 -2.79 7.88
CA GLY A 12 9.93 -2.78 6.70
C GLY A 12 9.80 -4.12 5.98
N GLY A 13 8.78 -4.89 6.35
CA GLY A 13 8.39 -6.12 5.67
C GLY A 13 7.63 -5.84 4.38
N ILE A 14 7.22 -6.92 3.73
CA ILE A 14 6.59 -6.85 2.41
C ILE A 14 5.17 -7.41 2.53
N ILE A 15 4.19 -6.63 2.09
CA ILE A 15 2.81 -7.05 1.92
C ILE A 15 2.58 -7.22 0.42
N GLU A 16 2.18 -8.42 0.01
CA GLU A 16 1.73 -8.68 -1.35
C GLU A 16 0.24 -9.02 -1.32
N LEU A 17 -0.54 -8.27 -2.09
CA LEU A 17 -1.98 -8.46 -2.25
C LEU A 17 -2.28 -8.78 -3.71
N ILE A 18 -2.75 -10.00 -3.95
CA ILE A 18 -3.25 -10.43 -5.26
C ILE A 18 -4.78 -10.42 -5.18
N ILE A 19 -5.41 -9.57 -6.00
CA ILE A 19 -6.84 -9.34 -5.97
C ILE A 19 -7.44 -9.82 -7.29
N GLU A 20 -8.27 -10.86 -7.23
CA GLU A 20 -8.87 -11.47 -8.42
C GLU A 20 -10.14 -10.77 -8.92
N GLN A 21 -10.79 -9.99 -8.06
CA GLN A 21 -12.10 -9.41 -8.34
C GLN A 21 -12.14 -7.90 -8.07
N GLN A 22 -12.15 -7.51 -6.80
CA GLN A 22 -12.35 -6.13 -6.41
C GLN A 22 -11.68 -5.83 -5.07
N LEU A 23 -11.02 -4.69 -5.01
CA LEU A 23 -10.53 -4.05 -3.80
C LEU A 23 -11.52 -2.96 -3.40
N ILE A 24 -12.17 -3.13 -2.25
CA ILE A 24 -12.94 -2.08 -1.59
C ILE A 24 -12.27 -1.79 -0.26
N ASN A 25 -11.38 -0.79 -0.25
CA ASN A 25 -10.72 -0.32 0.96
C ASN A 25 -11.27 1.06 1.34
N HIS A 26 -11.91 1.15 2.52
CA HIS A 26 -12.31 2.42 3.14
C HIS A 26 -11.47 2.76 4.39
N GLY A 27 -10.54 1.88 4.76
CA GLY A 27 -9.66 2.02 5.91
C GLY A 27 -8.22 2.24 5.47
N SER A 28 -7.29 1.57 6.15
CA SER A 28 -5.86 1.70 5.90
C SER A 28 -5.17 0.36 5.63
N ILE A 29 -4.27 0.33 4.65
CA ILE A 29 -3.29 -0.75 4.47
C ILE A 29 -1.93 -0.15 4.77
N GLN A 30 -1.22 -0.69 5.76
CA GLN A 30 -0.02 -0.05 6.28
C GLN A 30 1.13 -1.04 6.40
N SER A 31 2.31 -0.60 5.95
CA SER A 31 3.59 -1.25 6.23
C SER A 31 4.53 -0.17 6.75
N ASN A 32 4.17 0.42 7.89
CA ASN A 32 4.89 1.53 8.48
C ASN A 32 6.02 1.02 9.38
N GLY A 33 7.13 1.76 9.43
CA GLY A 33 8.22 1.47 10.36
C GLY A 33 7.87 1.91 11.78
N GLY A 34 8.23 1.10 12.76
CA GLY A 34 8.07 1.46 14.17
C GLY A 34 8.98 2.62 14.57
N ASN A 35 8.55 3.46 15.52
CA ASN A 35 9.32 4.61 15.98
C ASN A 35 10.66 4.22 16.62
N GLY A 36 10.74 3.08 17.31
CA GLY A 36 11.95 2.72 18.06
C GLY A 36 12.16 3.65 19.26
N TYR A 37 12.62 3.08 20.37
CA TYR A 37 12.78 3.85 21.62
C TYR A 37 14.20 4.42 21.82
N SER A 38 15.23 3.83 21.18
CA SER A 38 16.64 4.18 21.46
C SER A 38 17.59 4.21 20.26
N TYR A 39 17.18 3.68 19.09
CA TYR A 39 18.09 3.43 17.96
C TYR A 39 17.62 4.03 16.62
N GLY A 40 16.72 5.01 16.66
CA GLY A 40 16.10 5.58 15.46
C GLY A 40 14.85 4.84 14.99
N GLY A 41 14.18 5.47 14.02
CA GLY A 41 12.95 4.97 13.41
C GLY A 41 13.22 3.83 12.43
N GLY A 42 12.43 2.76 12.51
CA GLY A 42 12.44 1.67 11.54
C GLY A 42 12.03 2.16 10.15
N SER A 43 12.55 1.54 9.09
CA SER A 43 12.12 1.84 7.72
C SER A 43 10.67 1.41 7.48
N GLY A 44 9.94 2.18 6.68
CA GLY A 44 8.70 1.71 6.07
C GLY A 44 8.97 0.51 5.16
N GLY A 45 8.01 -0.40 5.10
CA GLY A 45 8.08 -1.63 4.30
C GLY A 45 7.68 -1.44 2.85
N SER A 46 7.23 -2.50 2.19
CA SER A 46 6.81 -2.42 0.80
C SER A 46 5.46 -3.06 0.60
N ILE A 47 4.59 -2.41 -0.17
CA ILE A 47 3.27 -2.95 -0.53
C ILE A 47 3.23 -3.16 -2.04
N LEU A 48 2.91 -4.38 -2.46
CA LEU A 48 2.58 -4.73 -3.83
C LEU A 48 1.09 -5.07 -3.89
N ILE A 49 0.33 -4.38 -4.75
CA ILE A 49 -1.06 -4.72 -5.06
C ILE A 49 -1.14 -5.09 -6.52
N GLU A 50 -1.61 -6.30 -6.82
CA GLU A 50 -1.81 -6.80 -8.17
C GLU A 50 -3.29 -7.10 -8.38
N LEU A 51 -3.95 -6.31 -9.21
CA LEU A 51 -5.32 -6.58 -9.65
C LEU A 51 -5.24 -7.50 -10.87
N GLN A 52 -5.61 -8.76 -10.69
CA GLN A 52 -5.68 -9.69 -11.81
C GLN A 52 -6.85 -9.30 -12.71
N ARG A 53 -6.59 -9.13 -14.01
CA ARG A 53 -7.65 -8.85 -14.97
C ARG A 53 -8.62 -10.01 -15.00
N GLN A 54 -9.89 -9.74 -14.71
CA GLN A 54 -10.95 -10.69 -15.02
C GLN A 54 -11.01 -10.91 -16.54
N PRO A 55 -11.20 -12.15 -17.00
CA PRO A 55 -11.45 -12.43 -18.42
C PRO A 55 -12.62 -11.58 -18.91
N GLN A 56 -12.47 -11.01 -20.10
CA GLN A 56 -13.33 -10.01 -20.72
C GLN A 56 -14.80 -10.45 -20.96
N SER A 57 -15.25 -11.59 -20.41
CA SER A 57 -16.56 -12.17 -20.70
C SER A 57 -17.70 -11.59 -19.86
N HIS A 58 -17.43 -10.88 -18.76
CA HIS A 58 -18.48 -10.23 -17.97
C HIS A 58 -18.17 -8.75 -17.70
N LEU A 59 -18.98 -7.93 -18.33
CA LEU A 59 -19.00 -6.47 -18.43
C LEU A 59 -19.21 -5.70 -17.10
N ASN A 60 -18.76 -6.23 -15.97
CA ASN A 60 -18.72 -5.47 -14.73
C ASN A 60 -17.29 -4.99 -14.53
N LYS A 61 -17.01 -3.75 -14.96
CA LYS A 61 -15.84 -2.99 -14.47
C LYS A 61 -16.07 -2.74 -12.98
N LEU A 62 -15.75 -3.73 -12.14
CA LEU A 62 -15.81 -3.54 -10.71
C LEU A 62 -14.84 -2.41 -10.36
N GLU A 63 -15.39 -1.32 -9.86
CA GLU A 63 -14.62 -0.14 -9.48
C GLU A 63 -13.77 -0.47 -8.26
N GLN A 64 -12.51 -0.05 -8.29
CA GLN A 64 -11.58 -0.29 -7.20
C GLN A 64 -11.59 0.93 -6.30
N THR A 65 -11.88 0.73 -5.02
CA THR A 65 -11.87 1.82 -4.04
C THR A 65 -10.62 1.73 -3.20
N PHE A 66 -9.77 2.74 -3.32
CA PHE A 66 -8.56 2.87 -2.51
C PHE A 66 -8.83 3.76 -1.29
N GLY A 67 -8.55 3.20 -0.12
CA GLY A 67 -8.44 3.92 1.15
C GLY A 67 -7.02 4.43 1.33
N THR A 68 -6.63 4.68 2.57
CA THR A 68 -5.27 5.11 2.90
C THR A 68 -4.29 3.96 2.72
N ILE A 69 -3.17 4.17 2.02
CA ILE A 69 -2.10 3.18 1.92
C ILE A 69 -0.79 3.85 2.30
N THR A 70 -0.10 3.32 3.32
CA THR A 70 1.13 3.95 3.80
C THR A 70 2.28 2.97 3.97
N CYS A 71 3.46 3.39 3.51
CA CYS A 71 4.74 2.76 3.86
C CYS A 71 5.70 3.86 4.35
N ILE A 72 5.42 4.43 5.52
CA ILE A 72 6.19 5.53 6.09
C ILE A 72 7.12 4.97 7.17
N GLY A 73 8.36 5.43 7.25
CA GLY A 73 9.27 5.03 8.33
C GLY A 73 8.84 5.58 9.70
N GLY A 74 9.40 5.04 10.77
CA GLY A 74 9.23 5.57 12.12
C GLY A 74 9.92 6.92 12.32
N ASN A 75 9.62 7.61 13.41
CA ASN A 75 10.29 8.85 13.84
C ASN A 75 10.30 9.97 12.80
N GLN A 76 9.27 10.12 11.96
CA GLN A 76 9.24 11.14 10.90
C GLN A 76 9.39 12.60 11.40
N GLY A 77 9.18 12.85 12.69
CA GLY A 77 9.39 14.16 13.33
C GLY A 77 10.81 14.41 13.87
N TYR A 78 11.71 13.42 13.81
CA TYR A 78 13.05 13.49 14.41
C TYR A 78 14.17 13.31 13.38
N ARG A 79 15.41 13.59 13.78
CA ARG A 79 16.60 13.53 12.90
C ARG A 79 16.93 12.10 12.48
N ASP A 80 16.66 11.14 13.34
CA ASP A 80 16.86 9.70 13.22
C ASP A 80 15.64 8.98 12.61
N LYS A 81 14.95 9.65 11.67
CA LYS A 81 13.77 9.10 11.00
C LYS A 81 14.10 7.91 10.11
N GLY A 82 13.20 6.95 10.10
CA GLY A 82 13.22 5.84 9.17
C GLY A 82 12.91 6.30 7.74
N GLY A 83 13.46 5.60 6.75
CA GLY A 83 13.14 5.82 5.35
C GLY A 83 11.69 5.47 5.03
N LYS A 84 11.12 6.11 3.99
CA LYS A 84 9.88 5.63 3.39
C LYS A 84 10.14 4.33 2.65
N GLY A 85 9.10 3.53 2.59
CA GLY A 85 9.03 2.27 1.87
C GLY A 85 8.80 2.42 0.38
N ARG A 86 8.14 1.42 -0.23
CA ARG A 86 7.76 1.44 -1.65
C ARG A 86 6.35 0.89 -1.84
N ILE A 87 5.60 1.48 -2.75
CA ILE A 87 4.26 1.00 -3.11
C ILE A 87 4.23 0.77 -4.62
N ALA A 88 3.79 -0.41 -5.04
CA ALA A 88 3.57 -0.75 -6.43
C ALA A 88 2.14 -1.26 -6.62
N ILE A 89 1.45 -0.75 -7.63
CA ILE A 89 0.06 -1.13 -7.95
C ILE A 89 -0.01 -1.51 -9.43
N TYR A 90 -0.44 -2.74 -9.69
CA TYR A 90 -0.59 -3.27 -11.05
C TYR A 90 -2.05 -3.61 -11.37
N GLY A 91 -2.38 -3.56 -12.66
CA GLY A 91 -3.69 -3.98 -13.19
C GLY A 91 -4.73 -2.86 -13.31
N ILE A 92 -4.40 -1.63 -12.94
CA ILE A 92 -5.26 -0.46 -13.03
C ILE A 92 -4.45 0.82 -13.26
N GLU A 93 -5.09 1.84 -13.85
CA GLU A 93 -4.61 3.22 -13.87
C GLU A 93 -5.23 3.97 -12.69
N LEU A 94 -4.40 4.56 -11.82
CA LEU A 94 -4.88 5.25 -10.63
C LEU A 94 -5.41 6.65 -10.97
N SER A 95 -6.54 7.02 -10.38
CA SER A 95 -7.00 8.41 -10.45
C SER A 95 -6.08 9.30 -9.61
N SER A 96 -6.01 10.60 -9.95
CA SER A 96 -5.26 11.57 -9.13
C SER A 96 -5.74 11.62 -7.68
N ASN A 97 -7.05 11.41 -7.45
CA ASN A 97 -7.64 11.37 -6.12
C ASN A 97 -7.19 10.15 -5.31
N ASP A 98 -6.95 9.01 -5.96
CA ASP A 98 -6.46 7.82 -5.27
C ASP A 98 -4.97 7.93 -4.96
N ILE A 99 -4.18 8.52 -5.85
CA ILE A 99 -2.75 8.78 -5.61
C ILE A 99 -2.57 9.67 -4.35
N LEU A 100 -3.47 10.62 -4.10
CA LEU A 100 -3.41 11.47 -2.89
C LEU A 100 -3.59 10.71 -1.56
N LYS A 101 -4.16 9.50 -1.59
CA LYS A 101 -4.38 8.66 -0.40
C LYS A 101 -3.22 7.68 -0.14
N ILE A 102 -2.20 7.70 -0.99
CA ILE A 102 -1.12 6.71 -1.01
C ILE A 102 0.22 7.42 -0.77
N ASP A 103 0.95 7.01 0.27
CA ASP A 103 2.27 7.57 0.61
C ASP A 103 3.28 6.46 0.99
N PRO A 104 4.40 6.28 0.28
CA PRO A 104 4.95 7.10 -0.81
C PRO A 104 4.14 7.02 -2.11
N LYS A 105 4.40 7.98 -3.02
CA LYS A 105 3.85 7.97 -4.38
C LYS A 105 4.01 6.56 -4.98
N PRO A 106 2.92 5.91 -5.41
CA PRO A 106 3.02 4.57 -5.94
C PRO A 106 3.71 4.56 -7.30
N PHE A 107 4.33 3.42 -7.61
CA PHE A 107 4.61 3.02 -8.98
C PHE A 107 3.39 2.28 -9.52
N ASP A 108 2.72 2.82 -10.54
CA ASP A 108 1.52 2.24 -11.12
C ASP A 108 1.70 1.86 -12.59
N ARG A 109 1.21 0.68 -12.97
CA ARG A 109 1.14 0.20 -14.36
C ARG A 109 -0.06 -0.71 -14.58
N ILE A 110 -0.58 -0.71 -15.81
CA ILE A 110 -1.65 -1.64 -16.21
C ILE A 110 -1.16 -3.09 -16.22
N HIS A 111 0.15 -3.32 -16.44
CA HIS A 111 0.78 -4.64 -16.51
C HIS A 111 2.07 -4.67 -15.69
N LYS A 112 2.35 -5.82 -15.09
CA LYS A 112 3.58 -6.09 -14.33
C LYS A 112 4.81 -6.11 -15.24
#